data_AF-A0A9E2ZF77-F1
#
_entry.id   AF-A0A9E2ZF77-F1
#
_cell.length_a   1.000
_cell.length_b   1.000
_cell.length_c   1.000
_cell.angle_alpha   90.00
_cell.angle_beta   90.00
_cell.angle_gamma   90.00
#
_symmetry.space_group_name_H-M   'P 1'
#
loop_
_entity.id
_entity.type
_entity.pdbx_description
1 polymer ?
#
loop_
_entity_poly.entity_id
_entity_poly.type
_entity_poly.pdbx_seq_one_letter_code
_entity_poly.pdbx_strand_id
1 'polypeptide(L)'
;MEANARLTGTAGIVILTLLIAELVTVALGAASALSLHVAIGLMLVPPVLVKLASTTWRMVNYYRGAAAYKRRGPPPTLARVLGPILSVAIVVLLGSGGALILGPSSLQRTALQVHKLSFYLALLLILPHLAMHLTKAIQLTVRDWLNRRGATLLTRARWTAVAGSLLLGALLALTLTGHAEPYLHHYYGQ
;
A
#
# COMPACT_ATOMS: atom_id res chain seq x y z
N MET A 1 -18.14 -11.38 -0.97
CA MET A 1 -17.95 -10.42 0.15
C MET A 1 -16.81 -10.86 1.07
N GLU A 2 -16.86 -12.07 1.66
CA GLU A 2 -15.77 -12.58 2.51
C GLU A 2 -14.42 -12.73 1.75
N ALA A 3 -14.44 -13.17 0.49
CA ALA A 3 -13.24 -13.23 -0.35
C ALA A 3 -12.56 -11.86 -0.52
N ASN A 4 -13.33 -10.79 -0.72
CA ASN A 4 -12.83 -9.41 -0.84
C ASN A 4 -12.25 -8.90 0.49
N ALA A 5 -12.91 -9.21 1.62
CA ALA A 5 -12.40 -8.87 2.95
C ALA A 5 -11.06 -9.57 3.23
N ARG A 6 -10.96 -10.87 2.89
CA ARG A 6 -9.74 -11.66 3.03
C ARG A 6 -8.62 -11.17 2.11
N LEU A 7 -8.90 -10.80 0.86
CA LEU A 7 -7.93 -10.18 -0.06
C LEU A 7 -7.41 -8.85 0.49
N THR A 8 -8.31 -7.99 0.97
CA THR A 8 -7.96 -6.69 1.58
C THR A 8 -7.05 -6.88 2.79
N GLY A 9 -7.35 -7.87 3.64
CA GLY A 9 -6.54 -8.22 4.80
C GLY A 9 -5.14 -8.70 4.42
N THR A 10 -5.04 -9.67 3.49
CA THR A 10 -3.75 -10.21 3.04
C THR A 10 -2.89 -9.14 2.35
N ALA A 11 -3.47 -8.34 1.44
CA ALA A 11 -2.77 -7.21 0.82
C ALA A 11 -2.34 -6.17 1.87
N GLY A 12 -3.18 -5.93 2.88
CA GLY A 12 -2.86 -5.03 4.00
C GLY A 12 -1.63 -5.46 4.80
N ILE A 13 -1.47 -6.77 5.07
CA ILE A 13 -0.28 -7.31 5.75
C ILE A 13 0.96 -7.11 4.90
N VAL A 14 0.91 -7.48 3.62
CA VAL A 14 2.04 -7.29 2.68
C VAL A 14 2.45 -5.82 2.59
N ILE A 15 1.48 -4.92 2.43
CA ILE A 15 1.73 -3.48 2.41
C ILE A 15 2.37 -3.00 3.71
N LEU A 16 1.89 -3.46 4.87
CA LEU A 16 2.47 -3.09 6.15
C LEU A 16 3.93 -3.54 6.26
N THR A 17 4.24 -4.78 5.85
CA THR A 17 5.62 -5.28 5.83
C THR A 17 6.52 -4.45 4.93
N LEU A 18 6.09 -4.13 3.71
CA LEU A 18 6.85 -3.31 2.77
C LEU A 18 7.02 -1.87 3.28
N LEU A 19 5.99 -1.27 3.89
CA LEU A 19 6.08 0.06 4.51
C LEU A 19 7.05 0.09 5.69
N ILE A 20 7.12 -0.96 6.50
CA ILE A 20 8.11 -1.06 7.57
C ILE A 20 9.51 -1.13 6.96
N ALA A 21 9.70 -1.92 5.89
CA ALA A 21 10.98 -1.98 5.19
C ALA A 21 11.39 -0.62 4.60
N GLU A 22 10.44 0.15 4.07
CA GLU A 22 10.69 1.54 3.63
C GLU A 22 11.08 2.47 4.76
N LEU A 23 10.47 2.33 5.94
CA LEU A 23 10.88 3.14 7.10
C LEU A 23 12.31 2.81 7.52
N VAL A 24 12.73 1.55 7.40
CA VAL A 24 14.11 1.14 7.67
C VAL A 24 15.07 1.78 6.67
N THR A 25 14.77 1.78 5.36
CA THR A 25 15.64 2.43 4.36
C THR A 25 15.77 3.94 4.61
N VAL A 26 14.68 4.61 5.00
CA VAL A 26 14.72 6.03 5.38
C VAL A 26 15.54 6.25 6.66
N ALA A 27 15.40 5.39 7.66
CA ALA A 27 16.12 5.49 8.94
C ALA A 27 17.64 5.27 8.79
N LEU A 28 18.06 4.40 7.86
CA LEU A 28 19.46 4.20 7.49
C LEU A 28 20.03 5.36 6.65
N GLY A 29 19.17 6.28 6.21
CA GLY A 29 19.46 7.32 5.25
C GLY A 29 18.94 6.94 3.86
N ALA A 30 17.91 7.63 3.39
CA ALA A 30 17.32 7.35 2.08
C ALA A 30 18.34 7.43 0.91
N ALA A 31 19.39 8.25 1.06
CA ALA A 31 20.46 8.35 0.06
C ALA A 31 21.43 7.15 0.08
N SER A 32 21.85 6.70 1.27
CA SER A 32 22.75 5.55 1.41
C SER A 32 22.08 4.24 1.03
N ALA A 33 20.76 4.14 1.21
CA ALA A 33 19.94 2.99 0.84
C ALA A 33 19.08 3.24 -0.41
N LEU A 34 19.45 4.17 -1.30
CA LEU A 34 18.56 4.66 -2.37
C LEU A 34 18.06 3.54 -3.29
N SER A 35 18.95 2.67 -3.79
CA SER A 35 18.54 1.57 -4.67
C SER A 35 17.55 0.63 -3.98
N LEU A 36 17.76 0.36 -2.69
CA LEU A 36 16.86 -0.49 -1.91
C LEU A 36 15.53 0.21 -1.62
N HIS A 37 15.54 1.49 -1.26
CA HIS A 37 14.34 2.32 -1.07
C HIS A 37 13.48 2.33 -2.34
N VAL A 38 14.08 2.61 -3.49
CA VAL A 38 13.38 2.63 -4.78
C VAL A 38 12.84 1.25 -5.15
N ALA A 39 13.64 0.19 -4.96
CA ALA A 39 13.20 -1.18 -5.24
C ALA A 39 11.98 -1.58 -4.39
N ILE A 40 12.01 -1.31 -3.08
CA ILE A 40 10.90 -1.61 -2.17
C ILE A 40 9.67 -0.76 -2.53
N GLY A 41 9.87 0.51 -2.88
CA GLY A 41 8.79 1.42 -3.29
C GLY A 41 8.08 0.93 -4.55
N LEU A 42 8.84 0.46 -5.53
CA LEU A 42 8.30 -0.17 -6.74
C LEU A 42 7.57 -1.49 -6.43
N MET A 43 8.09 -2.30 -5.52
CA MET A 43 7.40 -3.50 -5.04
C MET A 43 6.08 -3.20 -4.32
N LEU A 44 6.00 -2.06 -3.64
CA LEU A 44 4.82 -1.62 -2.89
C LEU A 44 3.67 -1.16 -3.79
N VAL A 45 3.96 -0.66 -5.00
CA VAL A 45 2.94 -0.10 -5.92
C VAL A 45 1.81 -1.10 -6.24
N PRO A 46 2.07 -2.32 -6.78
CA PRO A 46 0.97 -3.19 -7.17
C PRO A 46 0.13 -3.72 -6.00
N PRO A 47 0.69 -4.13 -4.84
CA PRO A 47 -0.11 -4.48 -3.67
C PRO A 47 -1.03 -3.34 -3.21
N VAL A 48 -0.55 -2.08 -3.24
CA VAL A 48 -1.38 -0.90 -2.93
C VAL A 48 -2.54 -0.79 -3.91
N LEU A 49 -2.31 -0.95 -5.21
CA LEU A 49 -3.37 -0.94 -6.22
C LEU A 49 -4.41 -2.05 -5.97
N VAL A 50 -3.97 -3.26 -5.61
CA VAL A 50 -4.88 -4.36 -5.23
C VAL A 50 -5.73 -3.98 -4.02
N LYS A 51 -5.12 -3.40 -2.98
CA LYS A 51 -5.85 -2.97 -1.78
C LYS A 51 -6.86 -1.88 -2.12
N LEU A 52 -6.46 -0.87 -2.90
CA LEU A 52 -7.34 0.23 -3.32
C LEU A 52 -8.50 -0.24 -4.19
N ALA A 53 -8.25 -1.12 -5.16
CA ALA A 53 -9.30 -1.71 -5.98
C ALA A 53 -10.28 -2.52 -5.12
N SER A 54 -9.77 -3.31 -4.18
CA SER A 54 -10.56 -4.14 -3.28
C SER A 54 -11.44 -3.31 -2.34
N THR A 55 -10.90 -2.25 -1.73
CA THR A 55 -11.67 -1.36 -0.83
C THR A 55 -12.68 -0.50 -1.59
N THR A 56 -12.31 0.01 -2.77
CA THR A 56 -13.20 0.77 -3.65
C THR A 56 -14.35 -0.09 -4.15
N TRP A 57 -14.07 -1.34 -4.56
CA TRP A 57 -15.10 -2.30 -4.94
C TRP A 57 -16.13 -2.51 -3.83
N ARG A 58 -15.66 -2.68 -2.58
CA ARG A 58 -16.54 -2.80 -1.41
C ARG A 58 -17.40 -1.56 -1.20
N MET A 59 -16.79 -0.38 -1.32
CA MET A 59 -17.45 0.93 -1.16
C MET A 59 -18.56 1.10 -2.20
N VAL A 60 -18.25 0.91 -3.48
CA VAL A 60 -19.19 1.04 -4.60
C VAL A 60 -20.36 0.06 -4.45
N ASN A 61 -20.10 -1.20 -4.14
CA ASN A 61 -21.16 -2.19 -3.96
C ASN A 61 -22.06 -1.90 -2.75
N TYR A 62 -21.52 -1.30 -1.69
CA TYR A 62 -22.31 -0.84 -0.54
C TYR A 62 -23.28 0.28 -0.95
N TYR A 63 -22.79 1.31 -1.64
CA TYR A 63 -23.62 2.45 -2.06
C TYR A 63 -24.58 2.14 -3.20
N ARG A 64 -24.25 1.17 -4.07
CA ARG A 64 -25.20 0.61 -5.06
C ARG A 64 -26.28 -0.26 -4.44
N GLY A 65 -26.23 -0.50 -3.13
CA GLY A 65 -27.27 -1.21 -2.40
C GLY A 65 -27.22 -2.73 -2.54
N ALA A 66 -26.10 -3.31 -3.01
CA ALA A 66 -25.97 -4.75 -3.16
C ALA A 66 -26.24 -5.48 -1.82
N ALA A 67 -27.24 -6.37 -1.80
CA ALA A 67 -27.78 -6.95 -0.58
C ALA A 67 -26.71 -7.59 0.32
N ALA A 68 -25.74 -8.30 -0.28
CA ALA A 68 -24.64 -8.93 0.45
C ALA A 68 -23.72 -7.92 1.18
N TYR A 69 -23.56 -6.71 0.66
CA TYR A 69 -22.73 -5.65 1.25
C TYR A 69 -23.52 -4.78 2.23
N LYS A 70 -24.81 -4.50 1.96
CA LYS A 70 -25.68 -3.78 2.92
C LYS A 70 -25.88 -4.53 4.23
N ARG A 71 -26.09 -5.85 4.19
CA ARG A 71 -26.33 -6.67 5.40
C ARG A 71 -25.17 -6.64 6.40
N ARG A 72 -23.95 -6.35 5.96
CA ARG A 72 -22.79 -6.21 6.86
C ARG A 72 -22.79 -4.88 7.61
N GLY A 73 -23.69 -3.98 7.24
CA GLY A 73 -23.80 -2.67 7.83
C GLY A 73 -22.79 -1.67 7.26
N PRO A 74 -22.97 -0.39 7.62
CA PRO A 74 -22.12 0.70 7.19
C PRO A 74 -20.64 0.48 7.54
N PRO A 75 -19.69 0.89 6.67
CA PRO A 75 -18.32 1.08 7.11
C PRO A 75 -18.30 2.11 8.27
N PRO A 76 -17.46 1.91 9.30
CA PRO A 76 -17.34 2.85 10.42
C PRO A 76 -17.08 4.27 9.90
N THR A 77 -17.77 5.26 10.44
CA THR A 77 -17.74 6.65 9.97
C THR A 77 -16.32 7.21 9.90
N LEU A 78 -15.52 7.04 10.95
CA LEU A 78 -14.13 7.51 10.98
C LEU A 78 -13.26 6.83 9.91
N ALA A 79 -13.48 5.54 9.64
CA ALA A 79 -12.77 4.82 8.58
C ALA A 79 -13.18 5.25 7.17
N ARG A 80 -14.37 5.86 6.98
CA ARG A 80 -14.80 6.44 5.69
C ARG A 80 -14.11 7.74 5.36
N VAL A 81 -13.57 8.44 6.35
CA VAL A 81 -12.85 9.69 6.14
C VAL A 81 -11.34 9.42 6.12
N LEU A 82 -10.84 8.74 7.15
CA LEU A 82 -9.40 8.46 7.25
C LEU A 82 -8.91 7.54 6.12
N GLY A 83 -9.72 6.55 5.73
CA GLY A 83 -9.36 5.60 4.67
C GLY A 83 -9.06 6.28 3.33
N PRO A 84 -9.97 7.10 2.78
CA PRO A 84 -9.72 7.86 1.56
C PRO A 84 -8.57 8.87 1.68
N ILE A 85 -8.46 9.62 2.79
CA ILE A 85 -7.37 10.58 2.98
C ILE A 85 -6.02 9.87 2.97
N LEU A 86 -5.87 8.78 3.72
CA LEU A 86 -4.66 7.96 3.70
C LEU A 86 -4.40 7.37 2.31
N SER A 87 -5.44 6.92 1.61
CA SER A 87 -5.31 6.39 0.24
C SER A 87 -4.73 7.43 -0.71
N VAL A 88 -5.22 8.67 -0.66
CA VAL A 88 -4.68 9.79 -1.44
C VAL A 88 -3.24 10.09 -1.03
N ALA A 89 -2.94 10.15 0.27
CA ALA A 89 -1.57 10.40 0.73
C ALA A 89 -0.58 9.35 0.22
N ILE A 90 -0.94 8.06 0.24
CA ILE A 90 -0.12 6.97 -0.29
C ILE A 90 0.02 7.07 -1.82
N VAL A 91 -1.06 7.39 -2.55
CA VAL A 91 -0.98 7.59 -4.00
C VAL A 91 -0.07 8.75 -4.36
N VAL A 92 -0.13 9.86 -3.62
CA VAL A 92 0.75 11.01 -3.81
C VAL A 92 2.21 10.65 -3.46
N LEU A 93 2.43 9.92 -2.38
CA LEU A 93 3.77 9.44 -1.99
C LEU A 93 4.39 8.55 -3.07
N LEU A 94 3.67 7.53 -3.53
CA LEU A 94 4.16 6.63 -4.58
C LEU A 94 4.28 7.32 -5.94
N GLY A 95 3.30 8.16 -6.29
CA GLY A 95 3.31 8.90 -7.55
C GLY A 95 4.45 9.92 -7.64
N SER A 96 4.72 10.64 -6.55
CA SER A 96 5.89 11.53 -6.48
C SER A 96 7.21 10.76 -6.52
N GLY A 97 7.29 9.58 -5.90
CA GLY A 97 8.45 8.68 -6.04
C GLY A 97 8.66 8.23 -7.49
N GLY A 98 7.60 7.83 -8.17
CA GLY A 98 7.62 7.51 -9.60
C GLY A 98 8.03 8.70 -10.47
N ALA A 99 7.56 9.92 -10.14
CA ALA A 99 7.96 11.14 -10.84
C ALA A 99 9.44 11.48 -10.63
N LEU A 100 10.03 11.12 -9.49
CA LEU A 100 11.48 11.27 -9.29
C LEU A 100 12.27 10.40 -10.26
N ILE A 101 11.89 9.13 -10.44
CA ILE A 101 12.65 8.17 -11.26
C ILE A 101 12.35 8.24 -12.76
N LEU A 102 11.14 8.61 -13.16
CA LEU A 102 10.67 8.59 -14.56
C LEU A 102 10.28 9.96 -15.11
N GLY A 103 10.16 10.97 -14.24
CA GLY A 103 9.73 12.30 -14.63
C GLY A 103 10.85 13.18 -15.20
N PRO A 104 10.50 14.27 -15.90
CA PRO A 104 11.47 15.22 -16.43
C PRO A 104 12.23 15.94 -15.30
N SER A 105 13.48 16.34 -15.57
CA SER A 105 14.37 17.04 -14.63
C SER A 105 13.73 18.28 -14.00
N SER A 106 12.87 18.99 -14.74
CA SER A 106 12.16 20.18 -14.26
C SER A 106 11.19 19.93 -13.09
N LEU A 107 10.67 18.70 -12.94
CA LEU A 107 9.72 18.35 -11.88
C LEU A 107 10.40 17.72 -10.65
N GLN A 108 11.66 17.34 -10.76
CA GLN A 108 12.37 16.56 -9.75
C GLN A 108 12.40 17.22 -8.37
N ARG A 109 12.73 18.52 -8.31
CA ARG A 109 12.75 19.29 -7.06
C ARG A 109 11.38 19.30 -6.38
N THR A 110 10.33 19.58 -7.13
CA THR A 110 8.95 19.60 -6.63
C THR A 110 8.50 18.21 -6.20
N ALA A 111 8.78 17.18 -7.01
CA ALA A 111 8.48 15.80 -6.70
C ALA A 111 9.15 15.36 -5.40
N LEU A 112 10.40 15.77 -5.15
CA LEU A 112 11.12 15.43 -3.92
C LEU A 112 10.49 16.07 -2.69
N GLN A 113 10.09 17.34 -2.79
CA GLN A 113 9.38 18.04 -1.72
C GLN A 113 8.04 17.40 -1.42
N VAL A 114 7.26 17.08 -2.46
CA VAL A 114 5.98 16.39 -2.34
C VAL A 114 6.16 15.00 -1.75
N HIS A 115 7.19 14.25 -2.15
CA HIS A 115 7.49 12.92 -1.63
C HIS A 115 7.80 12.97 -0.13
N LYS A 116 8.67 13.89 0.31
CA LYS A 116 8.98 14.09 1.73
C LYS A 116 7.76 14.50 2.54
N LEU A 117 6.99 15.48 2.06
CA LEU A 117 5.82 15.98 2.78
C LEU A 117 4.72 14.92 2.89
N SER A 118 4.44 14.22 1.78
CA SER A 118 3.48 13.13 1.76
C SER A 118 3.93 11.93 2.59
N PHE A 119 5.23 11.68 2.72
CA PHE A 119 5.78 10.68 3.64
C PHE A 119 5.40 10.98 5.08
N TYR A 120 5.67 12.20 5.58
CA TYR A 120 5.32 12.57 6.96
C TYR A 120 3.81 12.55 7.19
N LEU A 121 3.03 13.02 6.22
CA LEU A 121 1.57 12.96 6.28
C LEU A 121 1.07 11.51 6.31
N ALA A 122 1.58 10.64 5.45
CA ALA A 122 1.23 9.23 5.42
C ALA A 122 1.60 8.53 6.73
N LEU A 123 2.79 8.83 7.28
CA LEU A 123 3.24 8.30 8.58
C LEU A 123 2.28 8.70 9.70
N LEU A 124 1.89 9.98 9.77
CA LEU A 124 0.92 10.49 10.73
C LEU A 124 -0.45 9.79 10.61
N LEU A 125 -0.92 9.55 9.39
CA LEU A 125 -2.22 8.94 9.12
C LEU A 125 -2.24 7.41 9.33
N ILE A 126 -1.11 6.74 9.11
CA ILE A 126 -0.97 5.28 9.27
C ILE A 126 -1.17 4.88 10.73
N LEU A 127 -0.68 5.65 11.69
CA LEU A 127 -0.78 5.31 13.12
C LEU A 127 -2.23 5.12 13.60
N PRO A 128 -3.13 6.12 13.49
CA PRO A 128 -4.54 5.94 13.86
C PRO A 128 -5.26 4.93 12.97
N HIS A 129 -4.88 4.84 11.69
CA HIS A 129 -5.46 3.86 10.77
C HIS A 129 -5.16 2.42 11.23
N LEU A 130 -3.91 2.13 11.57
CA LEU A 130 -3.49 0.83 12.06
C LEU A 130 -4.17 0.50 13.38
N ALA A 131 -4.23 1.44 14.33
CA ALA A 131 -4.90 1.25 15.62
C ALA A 131 -6.38 0.84 15.47
N MET A 132 -7.11 1.52 14.56
CA MET A 132 -8.51 1.18 14.27
C MET A 132 -8.70 -0.21 13.63
N HIS A 133 -7.72 -0.67 12.86
CA HIS A 133 -7.81 -1.94 12.13
C HIS A 133 -7.23 -3.12 12.91
N LEU A 134 -6.25 -2.89 13.80
CA LEU A 134 -5.61 -3.91 14.62
C LEU A 134 -6.60 -4.53 15.61
N THR A 135 -7.46 -3.71 16.23
CA THR A 135 -8.53 -4.17 17.13
C THR A 135 -9.51 -5.14 16.44
N LYS A 136 -9.88 -4.85 15.19
CA LYS A 136 -10.75 -5.72 14.37
C LYS A 136 -10.03 -6.94 13.82
N ALA A 137 -8.76 -6.80 13.47
CA ALA A 137 -7.94 -7.91 13.00
C ALA A 137 -7.75 -8.96 14.12
N ILE A 138 -7.50 -8.53 15.36
CA ILE A 138 -7.38 -9.42 16.53
C ILE A 138 -8.69 -10.18 16.76
N GLN A 139 -9.83 -9.48 16.77
CA GLN A 139 -11.15 -10.10 16.96
C GLN A 139 -11.51 -11.13 15.88
N LEU A 140 -11.13 -10.88 14.62
CA LEU A 140 -11.39 -11.79 13.50
C LEU A 140 -10.43 -12.98 13.48
N THR A 141 -9.16 -12.79 13.84
CA THR A 141 -8.13 -13.84 13.85
C THR A 141 -8.43 -14.90 14.91
N VAL A 142 -8.88 -14.49 16.11
CA VAL A 142 -9.34 -15.42 17.16
C VAL A 142 -10.50 -16.28 16.64
N ARG A 143 -11.44 -15.68 15.91
CA ARG A 143 -12.65 -16.35 15.43
C ARG A 143 -12.42 -17.27 14.21
N ASP A 144 -11.45 -16.95 13.37
CA ASP A 144 -10.99 -17.79 12.25
C ASP A 144 -10.16 -18.99 12.75
N TRP A 145 -9.34 -18.80 13.79
CA TRP A 145 -8.57 -19.89 14.42
C TRP A 145 -9.47 -20.98 15.01
N LEU A 146 -10.62 -20.58 15.56
CA LEU A 146 -11.65 -21.48 16.12
C LEU A 146 -12.47 -22.23 15.04
N ASN A 147 -12.51 -21.77 13.79
CA ASN A 147 -13.45 -22.25 12.76
C ASN A 147 -12.76 -22.90 11.54
N ARG A 148 -11.61 -23.56 11.72
CA ARG A 148 -10.84 -24.14 10.61
C ARG A 148 -11.71 -25.03 9.70
N ARG A 149 -11.95 -24.59 8.45
CA ARG A 149 -12.39 -25.43 7.33
C ARG A 149 -11.66 -25.03 6.04
N GLY A 150 -11.14 -26.08 5.38
CA GLY A 150 -10.72 -26.27 3.97
C GLY A 150 -10.32 -25.09 3.07
N ALA A 151 -9.22 -25.25 2.33
CA ALA A 151 -8.84 -24.38 1.23
C ALA A 151 -9.86 -24.49 0.06
N THR A 152 -10.49 -23.38 -0.31
CA THR A 152 -11.43 -23.29 -1.43
C THR A 152 -10.79 -22.64 -2.67
N LEU A 153 -11.43 -22.71 -3.84
CA LEU A 153 -11.00 -22.00 -5.06
C LEU A 153 -10.77 -20.48 -4.83
N LEU A 154 -11.60 -19.87 -3.97
CA LEU A 154 -11.48 -18.46 -3.57
C LEU A 154 -10.19 -18.18 -2.78
N THR A 155 -9.70 -19.16 -2.02
CA THR A 155 -8.40 -19.07 -1.31
C THR A 155 -7.25 -19.02 -2.31
N ARG A 156 -7.30 -19.83 -3.39
CA ARG A 156 -6.28 -19.85 -4.45
C ARG A 156 -6.29 -18.54 -5.27
N ALA A 157 -7.46 -18.04 -5.64
CA ALA A 157 -7.60 -16.76 -6.35
C ALA A 157 -7.02 -15.56 -5.54
N ARG A 158 -7.17 -15.58 -4.21
CA ARG A 158 -6.58 -14.56 -3.34
C ARG A 158 -5.05 -14.60 -3.34
N TRP A 159 -4.48 -15.79 -3.13
CA TRP A 159 -3.02 -15.95 -3.07
C TRP A 159 -2.36 -15.63 -4.41
N THR A 160 -2.99 -16.02 -5.51
CA THR A 160 -2.53 -15.68 -6.87
C THR A 160 -2.57 -14.17 -7.12
N ALA A 161 -3.61 -13.45 -6.68
CA ALA A 161 -3.65 -11.98 -6.81
C ALA A 161 -2.53 -11.28 -6.03
N VAL A 162 -2.28 -11.71 -4.78
CA VAL A 162 -1.21 -11.13 -3.95
C VAL A 162 0.17 -11.51 -4.48
N ALA A 163 0.40 -12.79 -4.79
CA ALA A 163 1.66 -13.25 -5.37
C ALA A 163 1.92 -12.58 -6.73
N GLY A 164 0.91 -12.47 -7.59
CA GLY A 164 0.99 -11.76 -8.87
C GLY A 164 1.35 -10.29 -8.69
N SER A 165 0.77 -9.61 -7.69
CA SER A 165 1.13 -8.22 -7.37
C SER A 165 2.59 -8.09 -6.90
N LEU A 166 3.09 -9.04 -6.12
CA LEU A 166 4.49 -9.06 -5.68
C LEU A 166 5.44 -9.37 -6.84
N LEU A 167 5.09 -10.29 -7.73
CA LEU A 167 5.87 -10.59 -8.93
C LEU A 167 5.93 -9.38 -9.87
N LEU A 168 4.80 -8.70 -10.08
CA LEU A 168 4.77 -7.46 -10.84
C LEU A 168 5.63 -6.37 -10.17
N GLY A 169 5.55 -6.26 -8.86
CA GLY A 169 6.37 -5.33 -8.08
C GLY A 169 7.86 -5.63 -8.19
N ALA A 170 8.24 -6.91 -8.13
CA ALA A 170 9.62 -7.35 -8.31
C ALA A 170 10.11 -7.06 -9.74
N LEU A 171 9.27 -7.27 -10.76
CA LEU A 171 9.60 -6.92 -12.14
C LEU A 171 9.84 -5.41 -12.31
N LEU A 172 8.97 -4.57 -11.72
CA LEU A 172 9.15 -3.13 -11.71
C LEU A 172 10.45 -2.73 -11.01
N ALA A 173 10.73 -3.32 -9.84
CA ALA A 173 11.98 -3.08 -9.12
C ALA A 173 13.21 -3.44 -9.96
N LEU A 174 13.24 -4.63 -10.56
CA LEU A 174 14.38 -5.06 -11.38
C LEU A 174 14.61 -4.17 -12.61
N THR A 175 13.55 -3.64 -13.21
CA THR A 175 13.63 -2.85 -14.46
C THR A 175 13.88 -1.37 -14.22
N LEU A 176 13.37 -0.80 -13.12
CA LEU A 176 13.34 0.64 -12.91
C LEU A 176 14.30 1.13 -11.83
N THR A 177 14.83 0.28 -10.95
CA THR A 177 15.73 0.72 -9.86
C THR A 177 16.97 1.44 -10.37
N GLY A 178 17.54 1.01 -11.51
CA GLY A 178 18.72 1.67 -12.11
C GLY A 178 18.49 3.12 -12.52
N HIS A 179 17.24 3.57 -12.70
CA HIS A 179 16.92 4.96 -13.03
C HIS A 179 17.15 5.92 -11.84
N ALA A 180 17.39 5.40 -10.63
CA ALA A 180 17.66 6.19 -9.45
C ALA A 180 19.13 6.62 -9.31
N GLU A 181 20.08 5.96 -10.00
CA GLU A 181 21.52 6.26 -9.87
C GLU A 181 21.90 7.71 -10.24
N PRO A 182 21.35 8.32 -11.32
CA PRO A 182 21.66 9.71 -11.66
C PRO A 182 21.31 10.72 -10.56
N TYR A 183 20.38 10.39 -9.65
CA TYR A 183 19.98 11.28 -8.55
C TYR A 183 21.05 11.45 -7.48
N LEU A 184 21.84 10.41 -7.21
CA LEU A 184 22.92 10.48 -6.23
C LEU A 184 23.95 11.52 -6.63
N HIS A 185 24.29 11.55 -7.92
CA HIS A 185 25.26 12.50 -8.46
C HIS A 185 24.75 13.95 -8.46
N HIS A 186 23.45 14.18 -8.67
CA HIS A 186 22.91 15.53 -8.82
C HIS A 186 22.66 16.25 -7.49
N TYR A 187 22.35 15.52 -6.41
CA TYR A 187 21.96 16.11 -5.11
C TYR A 187 22.91 15.80 -3.95
N TYR A 188 23.75 14.76 -4.05
CA TYR A 188 24.68 14.34 -2.99
C TYR A 188 26.15 14.35 -3.44
N GLY A 189 26.44 14.74 -4.68
CA GLY A 189 27.78 14.86 -5.24
C GLY A 189 28.43 16.25 -5.09
N GLN A 190 27.90 17.13 -4.22
CA GLN A 190 28.53 18.40 -3.85
C GLN A 190 29.05 18.36 -2.42
#